data_AF-A0A2T9YQM1-F1
#
_entry.id   AF-A0A2T9YQM1-F1
#
_cell.length_a   1.000
_cell.length_b   1.000
_cell.length_c   1.000
_cell.angle_alpha   90.00
_cell.angle_beta   90.00
_cell.angle_gamma   90.00
#
_symmetry.space_group_name_H-M   'P 1'
#
loop_
_entity.id
_entity.type
_entity.pdbx_description
1 polymer ?
#
loop_
_entity_poly.entity_id
_entity_poly.type
_entity_poly.pdbx_seq_one_letter_code
_entity_poly.pdbx_strand_id
1 'polypeptide(L)'
;MLEDGLLKYVVFMDIISVCVKNNLVKNVIHPLISKLKEYSSQFGISYEEQLALFTACKSAVVGEKLENDVISIERIMLESILKVGSPESINMASEMIIRSVNLPGFFGFEDFINLSAIQALKQGDAKHTFVYSLLNTFVSGNYLTWKDFVATNKSSLEEANVDLESAELKIQMLSLASLGNRELGNKIPFSKVSEEMFGTSSLENELDIELIIIDTIRFGLINAKIDQIDHSITISRSTVRQFGMDEWKIIGKRFNEWRTSLNALLPVINNAKLIAQLSLSSAPAVVEITKKK
;
A
#
# COMPACT_ATOMS: atom_id res chain seq x y z
N MET A 1 35.21 9.96 -22.00
CA MET A 1 34.15 10.00 -20.96
C MET A 1 32.78 9.56 -21.48
N LEU A 2 32.40 9.84 -22.74
CA LEU A 2 31.17 9.30 -23.35
C LEU A 2 31.29 7.81 -23.76
N GLU A 3 32.46 7.37 -24.23
CA GLU A 3 32.68 5.95 -24.62
C GLU A 3 32.55 4.96 -23.45
N ASP A 4 32.94 5.38 -22.25
CA ASP A 4 32.89 4.53 -21.05
C ASP A 4 31.45 4.34 -20.54
N GLY A 5 30.54 5.27 -20.86
CA GLY A 5 29.10 5.12 -20.59
C GLY A 5 28.41 4.16 -21.57
N LEU A 6 28.78 4.23 -22.85
CA LEU A 6 28.25 3.36 -23.92
C LEU A 6 28.72 1.90 -23.75
N LEU A 7 29.97 1.68 -23.34
CA LEU A 7 30.47 0.33 -23.02
C LEU A 7 29.74 -0.28 -21.82
N LYS A 8 29.48 0.51 -20.77
CA LYS A 8 28.71 0.04 -19.61
C LYS A 8 27.27 -0.29 -19.98
N TYR A 9 26.66 0.46 -20.90
CA TYR A 9 25.34 0.16 -21.46
C TYR A 9 25.31 -1.19 -22.20
N VAL A 10 26.26 -1.43 -23.11
CA VAL A 10 26.34 -2.69 -23.87
C VAL A 10 26.58 -3.87 -22.94
N VAL A 11 27.49 -3.74 -21.98
CA VAL A 11 27.73 -4.77 -20.96
C VAL A 11 26.48 -5.03 -20.11
N PHE A 12 25.71 -3.99 -19.77
CA PHE A 12 24.47 -4.15 -19.02
C PHE A 12 23.37 -4.84 -19.84
N MET A 13 23.27 -4.53 -21.14
CA MET A 13 22.36 -5.23 -22.05
C MET A 13 22.74 -6.70 -22.24
N ASP A 14 24.04 -7.01 -22.33
CA ASP A 14 24.53 -8.38 -22.36
C ASP A 14 24.27 -9.11 -21.03
N ILE A 15 24.43 -8.43 -19.90
CA ILE A 15 24.05 -8.98 -18.58
C ILE A 15 22.56 -9.29 -18.54
N ILE A 16 21.69 -8.39 -19.01
CA ILE A 16 20.23 -8.65 -19.08
C ILE A 16 19.95 -9.87 -19.97
N SER A 17 20.55 -9.94 -21.15
CA SER A 17 20.40 -11.07 -22.09
C SER A 17 20.87 -12.40 -21.48
N VAL A 18 21.98 -12.39 -20.75
CA VAL A 18 22.50 -13.55 -20.02
C VAL A 18 21.61 -13.90 -18.82
N CYS A 19 21.05 -12.92 -18.12
CA CYS A 19 20.10 -13.14 -17.03
C CYS A 19 18.80 -13.80 -17.53
N VAL A 20 18.28 -13.35 -18.68
CA VAL A 20 17.11 -13.95 -19.33
C VAL A 20 17.38 -15.40 -19.72
N LYS A 21 18.57 -15.71 -20.22
CA LYS A 21 18.95 -17.08 -20.61
C LYS A 21 19.14 -18.02 -19.42
N ASN A 22 19.51 -17.50 -18.25
CA ASN A 22 19.87 -18.30 -17.07
C ASN A 22 18.80 -18.31 -15.96
N ASN A 23 17.63 -17.69 -16.17
CA ASN A 23 16.56 -17.56 -15.17
C ASN A 23 17.04 -17.01 -13.79
N LEU A 24 17.94 -16.02 -13.80
CA LEU A 24 18.51 -15.39 -12.60
C LEU A 24 17.92 -14.00 -12.31
N VAL A 25 16.79 -13.65 -12.94
CA VAL A 25 16.20 -12.30 -12.89
C VAL A 25 15.80 -11.94 -11.45
N LYS A 26 15.32 -12.90 -10.65
CA LYS A 26 14.91 -12.67 -9.26
C LYS A 26 16.02 -12.11 -8.34
N ASN A 27 17.28 -12.52 -8.54
CA ASN A 27 18.40 -12.10 -7.68
C ASN A 27 19.13 -10.87 -8.22
N VAL A 28 19.13 -10.70 -9.54
CA VAL A 28 19.92 -9.66 -10.20
C VAL A 28 19.04 -8.45 -10.53
N ILE A 29 17.83 -8.63 -11.04
CA ILE A 29 17.00 -7.52 -11.50
C ILE A 29 16.29 -6.81 -10.34
N HIS A 30 15.79 -7.51 -9.31
CA HIS A 30 15.12 -6.88 -8.18
C HIS A 30 15.96 -5.78 -7.47
N PRO A 31 17.26 -5.99 -7.16
CA PRO A 31 18.13 -4.91 -6.68
C PRO A 31 18.44 -3.85 -7.74
N LEU A 32 18.54 -4.24 -9.01
CA LEU A 32 18.83 -3.32 -10.11
C LEU A 32 17.67 -2.36 -10.39
N ILE A 33 16.42 -2.69 -10.06
CA ILE A 33 15.27 -1.76 -10.19
C ILE A 33 15.49 -0.54 -9.32
N SER A 34 15.91 -0.73 -8.06
CA SER A 34 16.20 0.39 -7.15
C SER A 34 17.38 1.25 -7.64
N LYS A 35 18.39 0.61 -8.24
CA LYS A 35 19.60 1.26 -8.74
C LYS A 35 19.48 1.76 -10.18
N LEU A 36 18.41 1.42 -10.91
CA LEU A 36 18.24 1.79 -12.32
C LEU A 36 18.13 3.30 -12.50
N LYS A 37 17.54 4.02 -11.53
CA LYS A 37 17.55 5.49 -11.50
C LYS A 37 18.97 6.06 -11.34
N GLU A 38 19.78 5.46 -10.47
CA GLU A 38 21.17 5.86 -10.23
C GLU A 38 22.05 5.51 -11.44
N TYR A 39 21.87 4.33 -12.02
CA TYR A 39 22.59 3.88 -13.20
C TYR A 39 22.23 4.72 -14.43
N SER A 40 20.95 5.06 -14.63
CA SER A 40 20.53 5.98 -15.70
C SER A 40 21.23 7.34 -15.58
N SER A 41 21.35 7.86 -14.36
CA SER A 41 22.07 9.10 -14.06
C SER A 41 23.58 8.98 -14.25
N GLN A 42 24.17 7.84 -13.89
CA GLN A 42 25.61 7.58 -14.02
C GLN A 42 26.04 7.31 -15.46
N PHE A 43 25.15 6.74 -16.28
CA PHE A 43 25.53 6.38 -17.64
C PHE A 43 25.46 7.55 -18.62
N GLY A 44 24.70 8.61 -18.34
CA GLY A 44 24.63 9.79 -19.22
C GLY A 44 24.19 9.45 -20.66
N ILE A 45 23.28 8.48 -20.78
CA ILE A 45 22.84 7.84 -22.03
C ILE A 45 21.74 8.66 -22.73
N SER A 46 21.60 8.50 -24.05
CA SER A 46 20.51 9.11 -24.85
C SER A 46 19.12 8.56 -24.48
N TYR A 47 18.08 9.37 -24.69
CA TYR A 47 16.68 9.04 -24.37
C TYR A 47 16.21 7.69 -24.96
N GLU A 48 16.64 7.37 -26.19
CA GLU A 48 16.24 6.14 -26.90
C GLU A 48 16.89 4.88 -26.33
N GLU A 49 18.16 4.97 -25.94
CA GLU A 49 18.93 3.86 -25.38
C GLU A 49 18.43 3.51 -23.97
N GLN A 50 18.00 4.52 -23.20
CA GLN A 50 17.30 4.30 -21.93
C GLN A 50 15.97 3.58 -22.15
N LEU A 51 15.12 4.03 -23.09
CA LEU A 51 13.88 3.32 -23.42
C LEU A 51 14.12 1.86 -23.82
N ALA A 52 15.15 1.60 -24.63
CA ALA A 52 15.52 0.24 -25.01
C ALA A 52 15.96 -0.61 -23.80
N LEU A 53 16.72 -0.04 -22.85
CA LEU A 53 17.14 -0.70 -21.62
C LEU A 53 15.94 -1.10 -20.76
N PHE A 54 15.05 -0.15 -20.49
CA PHE A 54 13.90 -0.38 -19.62
C PHE A 54 12.89 -1.32 -20.30
N THR A 55 12.78 -1.29 -21.64
CA THR A 55 11.96 -2.25 -22.40
C THR A 55 12.57 -3.65 -22.37
N ALA A 56 13.89 -3.78 -22.50
CA ALA A 56 14.60 -5.05 -22.34
C ALA A 56 14.40 -5.61 -20.92
N CYS A 57 14.54 -4.78 -19.89
CA CYS A 57 14.22 -5.13 -18.50
C CYS A 57 12.76 -5.58 -18.34
N LYS A 58 11.79 -4.85 -18.91
CA LYS A 58 10.36 -5.22 -18.89
C LYS A 58 10.16 -6.60 -19.51
N SER A 59 10.70 -6.87 -20.70
CA SER A 59 10.58 -8.17 -21.36
C SER A 59 11.23 -9.32 -20.57
N ALA A 60 12.36 -9.06 -19.92
CA ALA A 60 13.06 -10.03 -19.08
C ALA A 60 12.24 -10.44 -17.85
N VAL A 61 11.59 -9.46 -17.20
CA VAL A 61 10.81 -9.68 -15.98
C VAL A 61 9.42 -10.27 -16.29
N VAL A 62 8.83 -9.91 -17.43
CA VAL A 62 7.57 -10.52 -17.91
C VAL A 62 7.75 -12.02 -18.17
N GLY A 63 8.93 -12.46 -18.64
CA GLY A 63 9.24 -13.88 -18.87
C GLY A 63 9.27 -14.75 -17.61
N GLU A 64 9.54 -14.19 -16.43
CA GLU A 64 9.64 -14.92 -15.16
C GLU A 64 8.38 -14.79 -14.26
N LYS A 65 7.30 -14.15 -14.74
CA LYS A 65 6.04 -13.93 -13.99
C LYS A 65 6.18 -13.12 -12.68
N LEU A 66 7.20 -12.29 -12.57
CA LEU A 66 7.38 -11.38 -11.41
C LEU A 66 6.64 -10.06 -11.64
N GLU A 67 5.31 -10.09 -11.58
CA GLU A 67 4.45 -8.95 -11.96
C GLU A 67 4.65 -7.70 -11.09
N ASN A 68 5.00 -7.85 -9.81
CA ASN A 68 5.33 -6.72 -8.91
C ASN A 68 6.58 -5.95 -9.35
N ASP A 69 7.58 -6.67 -9.86
CA ASP A 69 8.83 -6.07 -10.34
C ASP A 69 8.59 -5.36 -11.69
N VAL A 70 7.72 -5.92 -12.54
CA VAL A 70 7.30 -5.26 -13.78
C VAL A 70 6.61 -3.93 -13.50
N ILE A 71 5.65 -3.91 -12.57
CA ILE A 71 4.91 -2.71 -12.18
C ILE A 71 5.87 -1.64 -11.62
N SER A 72 6.86 -2.07 -10.84
CA SER A 72 7.88 -1.16 -10.28
C SER A 72 8.76 -0.55 -11.39
N ILE A 73 9.15 -1.34 -12.39
CA ILE A 73 9.91 -0.86 -13.56
C ILE A 73 9.07 0.09 -14.42
N GLU A 74 7.81 -0.24 -14.68
CA GLU A 74 6.88 0.61 -15.45
C GLU A 74 6.65 1.94 -14.76
N ARG A 75 6.51 1.95 -13.43
CA ARG A 75 6.46 3.20 -12.66
C ARG A 75 7.72 4.03 -12.85
N ILE A 76 8.90 3.43 -12.70
CA ILE A 76 10.16 4.16 -12.87
C ILE A 76 10.29 4.71 -14.29
N MET A 77 9.87 3.96 -15.30
CA MET A 77 9.89 4.41 -16.69
C MET A 77 8.94 5.61 -16.91
N LEU A 78 7.75 5.58 -16.31
CA LEU A 78 6.77 6.67 -16.37
C LEU A 78 7.21 7.92 -15.58
N GLU A 79 7.99 7.75 -14.50
CA GLU A 79 8.50 8.87 -13.69
C GLU A 79 9.76 9.52 -14.28
N SER A 80 10.66 8.72 -14.86
CA SER A 80 12.02 9.19 -15.20
C SER A 80 12.25 9.43 -16.68
N ILE A 81 11.52 8.75 -17.57
CA ILE A 81 11.90 8.67 -18.99
C ILE A 81 10.79 9.16 -19.89
N LEU A 82 9.55 8.73 -19.71
CA LEU A 82 8.50 9.07 -20.66
C LEU A 82 8.02 10.51 -20.51
N LYS A 83 7.98 11.27 -21.62
CA LYS A 83 7.37 12.60 -21.65
C LYS A 83 5.88 12.49 -21.32
N VAL A 84 5.44 13.29 -20.36
CA VAL A 84 4.03 13.35 -19.92
C VAL A 84 3.12 13.60 -21.13
N GLY A 85 2.20 12.67 -21.39
CA GLY A 85 1.20 12.78 -22.46
C GLY A 85 1.61 12.22 -23.83
N SER A 86 2.76 11.53 -23.96
CA SER A 86 3.04 10.77 -25.19
C SER A 86 2.09 9.57 -25.32
N PRO A 87 1.70 9.16 -26.55
CA PRO A 87 0.81 8.00 -26.75
C PRO A 87 1.39 6.71 -26.16
N GLU A 88 2.71 6.55 -26.18
CA GLU A 88 3.43 5.43 -25.55
C GLU A 88 3.32 5.46 -24.02
N SER A 89 3.39 6.64 -23.40
CA SER A 89 3.23 6.82 -21.96
C SER A 89 1.81 6.50 -21.52
N ILE A 90 0.81 6.90 -22.32
CA ILE A 90 -0.61 6.67 -22.07
C ILE A 90 -0.92 5.16 -22.17
N ASN A 91 -0.46 4.49 -23.22
CA ASN A 91 -0.65 3.05 -23.39
C ASN A 91 0.08 2.24 -22.30
N MET A 92 1.30 2.62 -21.94
CA MET A 92 2.01 1.95 -20.86
C MET A 92 1.33 2.14 -19.50
N ALA A 93 0.81 3.33 -19.24
CA ALA A 93 0.06 3.61 -18.01
C ALA A 93 -1.24 2.80 -17.95
N SER A 94 -1.95 2.63 -19.07
CA SER A 94 -3.17 1.82 -19.10
C SER A 94 -2.88 0.33 -18.90
N GLU A 95 -1.85 -0.22 -19.55
CA GLU A 95 -1.38 -1.59 -19.31
C GLU A 95 -0.97 -1.83 -17.86
N MET A 96 -0.25 -0.87 -17.26
CA MET A 96 0.20 -0.96 -15.88
C MET A 96 -0.99 -1.02 -14.91
N ILE A 97 -2.01 -0.17 -15.13
CA ILE A 97 -3.22 -0.15 -14.29
C ILE A 97 -3.95 -1.49 -14.42
N ILE A 98 -4.20 -1.98 -15.64
CA ILE A 98 -4.89 -3.27 -15.85
C ILE A 98 -4.12 -4.43 -15.20
N ARG A 99 -2.80 -4.48 -15.38
CA ARG A 99 -1.96 -5.51 -14.74
C ARG A 99 -2.02 -5.42 -13.21
N SER A 100 -1.98 -4.21 -12.66
CA SER A 100 -2.07 -4.01 -11.21
C SER A 100 -3.42 -4.39 -10.61
N VAL A 101 -4.51 -4.24 -11.38
CA VAL A 101 -5.84 -4.69 -10.98
C VAL A 101 -5.92 -6.21 -10.99
N ASN A 102 -5.37 -6.88 -11.99
CA ASN A 102 -5.37 -8.33 -12.11
C ASN A 102 -4.44 -9.03 -11.10
N LEU A 103 -3.38 -8.37 -10.63
CA LEU A 103 -2.45 -8.95 -9.65
C LEU A 103 -3.07 -8.96 -8.23
N PRO A 104 -3.37 -10.12 -7.62
CA PRO A 104 -4.06 -10.16 -6.31
C PRO A 104 -3.26 -9.52 -5.16
N GLY A 105 -1.93 -9.49 -5.24
CA GLY A 105 -1.06 -8.99 -4.18
C GLY A 105 -0.76 -7.49 -4.20
N PHE A 106 -1.28 -6.73 -5.17
CA PHE A 106 -0.98 -5.31 -5.32
C PHE A 106 -2.14 -4.42 -4.86
N PHE A 107 -1.86 -3.55 -3.89
CA PHE A 107 -2.83 -2.64 -3.27
C PHE A 107 -2.39 -1.16 -3.25
N GLY A 108 -1.18 -0.85 -3.73
CA GLY A 108 -0.57 0.49 -3.69
C GLY A 108 -1.04 1.42 -4.82
N PHE A 109 -2.34 1.66 -4.94
CA PHE A 109 -2.92 2.47 -6.02
C PHE A 109 -2.74 3.99 -5.83
N GLU A 110 -2.51 4.46 -4.61
CA GLU A 110 -2.28 5.88 -4.30
C GLU A 110 -1.12 6.47 -5.10
N ASP A 111 -0.02 5.73 -5.14
CA ASP A 111 1.16 6.19 -5.83
C ASP A 111 0.91 6.37 -7.33
N PHE A 112 0.00 5.60 -7.92
CA PHE A 112 -0.33 5.70 -9.33
C PHE A 112 -1.15 6.95 -9.63
N ILE A 113 -2.10 7.32 -8.78
CA ILE A 113 -2.92 8.52 -9.03
C ILE A 113 -2.08 9.81 -8.99
N ASN A 114 -0.94 9.78 -8.28
CA ASN A 114 0.01 10.88 -8.20
C ASN A 114 0.94 10.99 -9.43
N LEU A 115 0.99 9.99 -10.31
CA LEU A 115 1.84 10.03 -11.51
C LEU A 115 1.25 10.98 -12.56
N SER A 116 2.06 11.93 -13.04
CA SER A 116 1.68 12.90 -14.08
C SER A 116 1.19 12.23 -15.37
N ALA A 117 1.78 11.09 -15.75
CA ALA A 117 1.36 10.30 -16.91
C ALA A 117 -0.06 9.74 -16.76
N ILE A 118 -0.46 9.37 -15.54
CA ILE A 118 -1.80 8.84 -15.23
C ILE A 118 -2.81 9.98 -15.15
N GLN A 119 -2.40 11.15 -14.65
CA GLN A 119 -3.24 12.36 -14.70
C GLN A 119 -3.51 12.82 -16.13
N ALA A 120 -2.58 12.61 -17.06
CA ALA A 120 -2.78 12.88 -18.48
C ALA A 120 -3.86 11.97 -19.11
N LEU A 121 -4.11 10.77 -18.56
CA LEU A 121 -5.19 9.89 -19.03
C LEU A 121 -6.58 10.51 -18.86
N LYS A 122 -6.74 11.46 -17.94
CA LYS A 122 -8.00 12.19 -17.70
C LYS A 122 -8.44 13.04 -18.90
N GLN A 123 -7.52 13.42 -19.78
CA GLN A 123 -7.78 14.26 -20.95
C GLN A 123 -7.72 13.48 -22.27
N GLY A 124 -7.48 12.16 -22.21
CA GLY A 124 -7.33 11.29 -23.38
C GLY A 124 -8.64 10.66 -23.86
N ASP A 125 -8.52 9.69 -24.77
CA ASP A 125 -9.65 8.95 -25.35
C ASP A 125 -10.57 8.29 -24.31
N ALA A 126 -11.78 7.91 -24.74
CA ALA A 126 -12.79 7.26 -23.89
C ALA A 126 -12.26 6.00 -23.16
N LYS A 127 -11.38 5.23 -23.80
CA LYS A 127 -10.72 4.06 -23.18
C LYS A 127 -9.77 4.45 -22.05
N HIS A 128 -9.02 5.53 -22.20
CA HIS A 128 -8.09 6.03 -21.19
C HIS A 128 -8.81 6.69 -20.01
N THR A 129 -9.90 7.40 -20.30
CA THR A 129 -10.79 7.95 -19.27
C THR A 129 -11.43 6.83 -18.44
N PHE A 130 -11.84 5.73 -19.07
CA PHE A 130 -12.35 4.55 -18.38
C PHE A 130 -11.31 3.94 -17.42
N VAL A 131 -10.07 3.74 -17.87
CA VAL A 131 -9.00 3.18 -17.03
C VAL A 131 -8.64 4.11 -15.85
N TYR A 132 -8.67 5.42 -16.07
CA TYR A 132 -8.51 6.38 -14.97
C TYR A 132 -9.66 6.30 -13.96
N SER A 133 -10.91 6.18 -14.44
CA SER A 133 -12.10 6.03 -13.59
C SER A 133 -12.05 4.72 -12.79
N LEU A 134 -11.56 3.64 -13.40
CA LEU A 134 -11.29 2.37 -12.74
C LEU A 134 -10.31 2.56 -11.57
N LEU A 135 -9.14 3.17 -11.83
CA LEU A 135 -8.16 3.46 -10.79
C LEU A 135 -8.74 4.32 -9.65
N ASN A 136 -9.49 5.35 -10.00
CA ASN A 136 -10.12 6.23 -9.01
C ASN A 136 -11.15 5.47 -8.14
N THR A 137 -11.83 4.46 -8.69
CA THR A 137 -12.73 3.59 -7.93
C THR A 137 -11.98 2.72 -6.92
N PHE A 138 -10.77 2.25 -7.24
CA PHE A 138 -9.93 1.52 -6.28
C PHE A 138 -9.37 2.44 -5.17
N VAL A 139 -8.97 3.66 -5.52
CA VAL A 139 -8.38 4.62 -4.57
C VAL A 139 -9.45 5.19 -3.62
N SER A 140 -10.55 5.71 -4.18
CA SER A 140 -11.54 6.50 -3.43
C SER A 140 -12.90 5.81 -3.28
N GLY A 141 -13.14 4.71 -3.97
CA GLY A 141 -14.44 4.05 -4.03
C GLY A 141 -14.68 3.02 -2.93
N ASN A 142 -15.96 2.73 -2.72
CA ASN A 142 -16.48 1.67 -1.86
C ASN A 142 -17.03 0.51 -2.71
N TYR A 143 -17.38 -0.61 -2.07
CA TYR A 143 -17.99 -1.74 -2.76
C TYR A 143 -19.26 -1.38 -3.57
N LEU A 144 -20.12 -0.50 -3.04
CA LEU A 144 -21.31 -0.05 -3.76
C LEU A 144 -20.95 0.68 -5.07
N THR A 145 -19.96 1.58 -5.02
CA THR A 145 -19.50 2.30 -6.21
C THR A 145 -18.86 1.36 -7.24
N TRP A 146 -18.22 0.28 -6.78
CA TRP A 146 -17.72 -0.76 -7.67
C TRP A 146 -18.85 -1.51 -8.37
N LYS A 147 -19.89 -1.90 -7.64
CA LYS A 147 -21.05 -2.59 -8.21
C LYS A 147 -21.74 -1.75 -9.29
N ASP A 148 -21.94 -0.47 -9.03
CA ASP A 148 -22.51 0.47 -10.02
C ASP A 148 -21.58 0.66 -11.24
N PHE A 149 -20.27 0.69 -10.99
CA PHE A 149 -19.25 0.81 -12.04
C PHE A 149 -19.23 -0.42 -12.95
N VAL A 150 -19.30 -1.63 -12.37
CA VAL A 150 -19.38 -2.90 -13.13
C VAL A 150 -20.67 -2.96 -13.94
N ALA A 151 -21.81 -2.54 -13.37
CA ALA A 151 -23.08 -2.52 -14.08
C ALA A 151 -23.06 -1.58 -15.30
N THR A 152 -22.33 -0.46 -15.20
CA THR A 152 -22.26 0.55 -16.27
C THR A 152 -21.23 0.18 -17.35
N ASN A 153 -20.12 -0.46 -16.98
CA ASN A 153 -18.94 -0.60 -17.85
C ASN A 153 -18.52 -2.06 -18.12
N LYS A 154 -19.44 -3.02 -17.97
CA LYS A 154 -19.15 -4.46 -18.11
C LYS A 154 -18.41 -4.83 -19.40
N SER A 155 -18.83 -4.29 -20.54
CA SER A 155 -18.19 -4.53 -21.84
C SER A 155 -16.75 -4.02 -21.90
N SER A 156 -16.46 -2.87 -21.30
CA SER A 156 -15.09 -2.32 -21.26
C SER A 156 -14.17 -3.07 -20.31
N LEU A 157 -14.70 -3.66 -19.23
CA LEU A 157 -13.95 -4.53 -18.32
C LEU A 157 -13.58 -5.86 -18.99
N GLU A 158 -14.51 -6.45 -19.74
CA GLU A 158 -14.28 -7.67 -20.52
C GLU A 158 -13.27 -7.42 -21.65
N GLU A 159 -13.38 -6.30 -22.38
CA GLU A 159 -12.40 -5.91 -23.40
C GLU A 159 -10.99 -5.67 -22.82
N ALA A 160 -10.91 -5.16 -21.59
CA ALA A 160 -9.64 -4.92 -20.89
C ALA A 160 -9.06 -6.18 -20.24
N ASN A 161 -9.75 -7.33 -20.33
CA ASN A 161 -9.37 -8.60 -19.70
C ASN A 161 -9.11 -8.46 -18.19
N VAL A 162 -9.99 -7.70 -17.50
CA VAL A 162 -9.94 -7.55 -16.05
C VAL A 162 -10.64 -8.72 -15.39
N ASP A 163 -9.97 -9.38 -14.45
CA ASP A 163 -10.60 -10.43 -13.64
C ASP A 163 -11.53 -9.81 -12.60
N LEU A 164 -12.84 -9.95 -12.84
CA LEU A 164 -13.88 -9.34 -12.01
C LEU A 164 -13.89 -9.88 -10.58
N GLU A 165 -13.61 -11.18 -10.41
CA GLU A 165 -13.65 -11.84 -9.10
C GLU A 165 -12.49 -11.36 -8.22
N SER A 166 -11.26 -11.36 -8.76
CA SER A 166 -10.10 -10.80 -8.05
C SER A 166 -10.24 -9.30 -7.78
N ALA A 167 -10.83 -8.54 -8.70
CA ALA A 167 -11.08 -7.11 -8.53
C ALA A 167 -12.12 -6.84 -7.42
N GLU A 168 -13.18 -7.65 -7.35
CA GLU A 168 -14.20 -7.56 -6.32
C GLU A 168 -13.62 -7.87 -4.93
N LEU A 169 -12.91 -9.00 -4.79
CA LEU A 169 -12.23 -9.38 -3.55
C LEU A 169 -11.28 -8.27 -3.08
N LYS A 170 -10.53 -7.67 -4.01
CA LYS A 170 -9.61 -6.57 -3.71
C LYS A 170 -10.34 -5.34 -3.18
N ILE A 171 -11.48 -4.97 -3.76
CA ILE A 171 -12.26 -3.83 -3.28
C ILE A 171 -12.87 -4.11 -1.91
N GLN A 172 -13.30 -5.34 -1.64
CA GLN A 172 -13.78 -5.76 -0.32
C GLN A 172 -12.66 -5.61 0.74
N MET A 173 -11.47 -6.15 0.47
CA MET A 173 -10.29 -6.04 1.36
C MET A 173 -9.89 -4.59 1.61
N LEU A 174 -9.85 -3.79 0.55
CA LEU A 174 -9.55 -2.37 0.63
C LEU A 174 -10.64 -1.65 1.46
N SER A 175 -11.92 -2.04 1.37
CA SER A 175 -13.05 -1.41 2.10
C SER A 175 -12.98 -1.72 3.58
N LEU A 176 -12.61 -2.96 3.91
CA LEU A 176 -12.27 -3.36 5.26
C LEU A 176 -11.08 -2.56 5.83
N ALA A 177 -10.03 -2.33 5.04
CA ALA A 177 -8.89 -1.52 5.46
C ALA A 177 -9.29 -0.07 5.77
N SER A 178 -10.11 0.56 4.92
CA SER A 178 -10.65 1.90 5.17
C SER A 178 -11.52 1.96 6.43
N LEU A 179 -12.36 0.95 6.66
CA LEU A 179 -13.16 0.83 7.89
C LEU A 179 -12.25 0.68 9.12
N GLY A 180 -11.21 -0.14 9.03
CA GLY A 180 -10.23 -0.33 10.10
C GLY A 180 -9.41 0.92 10.44
N ASN A 181 -9.21 1.83 9.48
CA ASN A 181 -8.57 3.11 9.77
C ASN A 181 -9.49 4.05 10.57
N ARG A 182 -10.79 4.06 10.23
CA ARG A 182 -11.82 4.88 10.92
C ARG A 182 -12.06 4.42 12.36
N GLU A 183 -12.12 3.11 12.59
CA GLU A 183 -12.49 2.49 13.87
C GLU A 183 -11.31 1.77 14.54
N LEU A 184 -10.13 2.40 14.53
CA LEU A 184 -8.91 1.79 15.04
C LEU A 184 -9.00 1.53 16.56
N GLY A 185 -8.79 0.27 16.97
CA GLY A 185 -8.82 -0.16 18.38
C GLY A 185 -10.23 -0.44 18.94
N ASN A 186 -11.28 -0.19 18.15
CA ASN A 186 -12.66 -0.49 18.54
C ASN A 186 -13.04 -1.93 18.17
N LYS A 187 -13.99 -2.50 18.92
CA LYS A 187 -14.62 -3.79 18.59
C LYS A 187 -15.70 -3.54 17.52
N ILE A 188 -15.49 -4.09 16.32
CA ILE A 188 -16.37 -3.92 15.16
C ILE A 188 -17.17 -5.21 14.97
N PRO A 189 -18.52 -5.17 15.00
CA PRO A 189 -19.33 -6.36 14.74
C PRO A 189 -19.29 -6.76 13.26
N PHE A 190 -19.42 -8.05 12.97
CA PHE A 190 -19.43 -8.58 11.60
C PHE A 190 -20.55 -7.97 10.73
N SER A 191 -21.68 -7.57 11.30
CA SER A 191 -22.75 -6.90 10.55
C SER A 191 -22.31 -5.55 9.95
N LYS A 192 -21.44 -4.80 10.65
CA LYS A 192 -20.90 -3.53 10.13
C LYS A 192 -19.81 -3.78 9.09
N VAL A 193 -19.06 -4.87 9.24
CA VAL A 193 -18.09 -5.33 8.25
C VAL A 193 -18.79 -5.78 6.97
N SER A 194 -19.86 -6.55 7.07
CA SER A 194 -20.62 -7.04 5.92
C SER A 194 -21.30 -5.89 5.17
N GLU A 195 -21.82 -4.89 5.87
CA GLU A 195 -22.40 -3.70 5.26
C GLU A 195 -21.38 -2.94 4.39
N GLU A 196 -20.16 -2.73 4.90
CA GLU A 196 -19.11 -2.01 4.17
C GLU A 196 -18.50 -2.86 3.04
N MET A 197 -18.43 -4.18 3.19
CA MET A 197 -17.82 -5.09 2.20
C MET A 197 -18.79 -5.54 1.11
N PHE A 198 -20.05 -5.82 1.45
CA PHE A 198 -21.03 -6.41 0.54
C PHE A 198 -22.24 -5.50 0.27
N GLY A 199 -22.32 -4.34 0.92
CA GLY A 199 -23.47 -3.45 0.80
C GLY A 199 -24.76 -4.04 1.40
N THR A 200 -24.66 -5.12 2.16
CA THR A 200 -25.78 -5.78 2.84
C THR A 200 -25.43 -6.07 4.29
N SER A 201 -26.35 -5.76 5.20
CA SER A 201 -26.24 -6.10 6.62
C SER A 201 -26.58 -7.57 6.90
N SER A 202 -26.97 -8.34 5.87
CA SER A 202 -27.26 -9.76 6.00
C SER A 202 -25.99 -10.58 6.25
N LEU A 203 -25.94 -11.29 7.37
CA LEU A 203 -24.90 -12.27 7.75
C LEU A 203 -25.08 -13.61 7.02
N GLU A 204 -25.54 -13.61 5.77
CA GLU A 204 -25.89 -14.84 5.05
C GLU A 204 -24.69 -15.80 4.93
N ASN A 205 -23.46 -15.26 4.88
CA ASN A 205 -22.22 -16.04 4.81
C ASN A 205 -21.12 -15.52 5.76
N GLU A 206 -21.26 -15.79 7.07
CA GLU A 206 -20.22 -15.42 8.06
C GLU A 206 -18.85 -16.03 7.77
N LEU A 207 -18.82 -17.26 7.25
CA LEU A 207 -17.58 -17.95 6.88
C LEU A 207 -16.82 -17.21 5.77
N ASP A 208 -17.53 -16.66 4.78
CA ASP A 208 -16.91 -15.92 3.68
C ASP A 208 -16.31 -14.60 4.19
N ILE A 209 -17.01 -13.94 5.13
CA ILE A 209 -16.51 -12.72 5.79
C ILE A 209 -15.20 -13.02 6.54
N GLU A 210 -15.16 -14.10 7.32
CA GLU A 210 -13.97 -14.51 8.05
C GLU A 210 -12.79 -14.81 7.11
N LEU A 211 -13.03 -15.53 6.01
CA LEU A 211 -12.00 -15.85 5.02
C LEU A 211 -11.39 -14.58 4.41
N ILE A 212 -12.22 -13.60 4.03
CA ILE A 212 -11.72 -12.34 3.46
C ILE A 212 -10.97 -11.52 4.52
N ILE A 213 -11.42 -11.51 5.77
CA ILE A 213 -10.67 -10.87 6.87
C ILE A 213 -9.28 -11.52 7.01
N ILE A 214 -9.21 -12.85 7.02
CA ILE A 214 -7.97 -13.61 7.13
C ILE A 214 -7.05 -13.29 5.95
N ASP A 215 -7.57 -13.26 4.73
CA ASP A 215 -6.77 -12.90 3.56
C ASP A 215 -6.30 -11.44 3.61
N THR A 216 -7.14 -10.52 4.11
CA THR A 216 -6.76 -9.11 4.33
C THR A 216 -5.59 -9.00 5.33
N ILE A 217 -5.58 -9.82 6.39
CA ILE A 217 -4.47 -9.93 7.34
C ILE A 217 -3.24 -10.55 6.68
N ARG A 218 -3.42 -11.58 5.85
CA ARG A 218 -2.35 -12.29 5.13
C ARG A 218 -1.62 -11.38 4.16
N PHE A 219 -2.34 -10.51 3.45
CA PHE A 219 -1.75 -9.47 2.59
C PHE A 219 -1.16 -8.29 3.37
N GLY A 220 -1.31 -8.26 4.70
CA GLY A 220 -0.72 -7.24 5.57
C GLY A 220 -1.43 -5.89 5.52
N LEU A 221 -2.64 -5.83 4.95
CA LEU A 221 -3.43 -4.60 4.89
C LEU A 221 -3.91 -4.18 6.28
N ILE A 222 -4.30 -5.16 7.10
CA ILE A 222 -4.73 -4.95 8.49
C ILE A 222 -3.99 -5.89 9.44
N ASN A 223 -3.84 -5.46 10.68
CA ASN A 223 -3.50 -6.35 11.80
C ASN A 223 -4.68 -6.31 12.77
N ALA A 224 -5.35 -7.44 12.94
CA ALA A 224 -6.59 -7.53 13.68
C ALA A 224 -6.70 -8.84 14.47
N LYS A 225 -7.51 -8.80 15.53
CA LYS A 225 -7.91 -9.97 16.31
C LYS A 225 -9.37 -10.27 16.03
N ILE A 226 -9.67 -11.52 15.70
CA ILE A 226 -11.02 -12.00 15.46
C ILE A 226 -11.55 -12.60 16.76
N ASP A 227 -12.74 -12.18 17.16
CA ASP A 227 -13.50 -12.74 18.27
C ASP A 227 -14.74 -13.42 17.68
N GLN A 228 -14.61 -14.72 17.46
CA GLN A 228 -15.62 -15.54 16.78
C GLN A 228 -16.88 -15.75 17.63
N ILE A 229 -16.77 -15.69 18.97
CA ILE A 229 -17.93 -15.90 19.87
C ILE A 229 -18.86 -14.69 19.81
N ASP A 230 -18.29 -13.49 19.85
CA ASP A 230 -19.05 -12.24 19.80
C ASP A 230 -19.25 -11.73 18.35
N HIS A 231 -18.90 -12.53 17.34
CA HIS A 231 -18.97 -12.20 15.90
C HIS A 231 -18.41 -10.80 15.60
N SER A 232 -17.16 -10.58 16.01
CA SER A 232 -16.56 -9.24 15.95
C SER A 232 -15.05 -9.28 15.70
N ILE A 233 -14.53 -8.14 15.23
CA ILE A 233 -13.12 -7.95 14.93
C ILE A 233 -12.59 -6.70 15.64
N THR A 234 -11.40 -6.80 16.22
CA THR A 234 -10.69 -5.64 16.80
C THR A 234 -9.44 -5.37 15.98
N ILE A 235 -9.44 -4.23 15.28
CA ILE A 235 -8.35 -3.85 14.37
C ILE A 235 -7.31 -3.02 15.13
N SER A 236 -6.08 -3.52 15.18
CA SER A 236 -4.95 -2.86 15.86
C SER A 236 -4.16 -1.94 14.94
N ARG A 237 -4.05 -2.29 13.66
CA ARG A 237 -3.41 -1.49 12.61
C ARG A 237 -4.19 -1.65 11.31
N SER A 238 -4.32 -0.56 10.55
CA SER A 238 -4.83 -0.61 9.18
C SER A 238 -3.94 0.21 8.25
N THR A 239 -3.88 -0.21 6.98
CA THR A 239 -3.25 0.53 5.89
C THR A 239 -4.23 1.55 5.33
N VAL A 240 -3.74 2.76 5.08
CA VAL A 240 -4.56 3.85 4.53
C VAL A 240 -4.46 3.81 3.00
N ARG A 241 -5.59 3.93 2.31
CA ARG A 241 -5.64 3.92 0.83
C ARG A 241 -5.19 5.22 0.18
N GLN A 242 -5.43 6.34 0.86
CA GLN A 242 -5.04 7.67 0.41
C GLN A 242 -4.62 8.49 1.61
N PHE A 243 -3.39 8.97 1.62
CA PHE A 243 -2.86 9.76 2.71
C PHE A 243 -3.01 11.26 2.40
N GLY A 244 -4.13 11.82 2.87
CA GLY A 244 -4.48 13.22 2.62
C GLY A 244 -4.39 14.12 3.85
N MET A 245 -4.91 15.33 3.69
CA MET A 245 -4.99 16.32 4.77
C MET A 245 -5.92 15.88 5.91
N ASP A 246 -6.95 15.07 5.63
CA ASP A 246 -7.86 14.56 6.65
C ASP A 246 -7.19 13.53 7.57
N GLU A 247 -6.31 12.69 7.01
CA GLU A 247 -5.49 11.77 7.81
C GLU A 247 -4.49 12.51 8.69
N TRP A 248 -3.89 13.59 8.19
CA TRP A 248 -3.07 14.49 9.01
C TRP A 248 -3.83 15.09 10.19
N LYS A 249 -5.10 15.46 10.01
CA LYS A 249 -5.94 15.96 11.10
C LYS A 249 -6.20 14.87 12.15
N ILE A 250 -6.46 13.63 11.73
CA ILE A 250 -6.68 12.49 12.64
C ILE A 250 -5.42 12.23 13.46
N ILE A 251 -4.25 12.20 12.82
CA ILE A 251 -2.95 12.04 13.50
C ILE A 251 -2.71 13.19 14.47
N GLY A 252 -2.94 14.44 14.04
CA GLY A 252 -2.79 15.61 14.89
C GLY A 252 -3.69 15.57 16.14
N LYS A 253 -4.94 15.12 15.98
CA LYS A 253 -5.87 14.93 17.10
C LYS A 253 -5.35 13.87 18.09
N ARG A 254 -4.96 12.70 17.60
CA ARG A 254 -4.41 11.61 18.43
C ARG A 254 -3.13 12.05 19.15
N PHE A 255 -2.25 12.79 18.49
CA PHE A 255 -1.04 13.32 19.11
C PHE A 255 -1.34 14.32 20.22
N ASN A 256 -2.35 15.18 20.03
CA ASN A 256 -2.76 16.13 21.07
C ASN A 256 -3.44 15.44 22.27
N GLU A 257 -4.24 14.40 22.03
CA GLU A 257 -4.79 13.53 23.09
C GLU A 257 -3.68 12.83 23.87
N TRP A 258 -2.67 12.31 23.18
CA TRP A 258 -1.50 11.69 23.81
C TRP A 258 -0.68 12.69 24.62
N ARG A 259 -0.43 13.89 24.07
CA ARG A 259 0.23 14.99 24.78
C ARG A 259 -0.52 15.37 26.05
N THR A 260 -1.84 15.47 25.97
CA THR A 260 -2.70 15.80 27.12
C THR A 260 -2.63 14.71 28.19
N SER A 261 -2.68 13.44 27.77
CA SER A 261 -2.58 12.28 28.67
C SER A 261 -1.22 12.22 29.37
N LEU A 262 -0.12 12.48 28.66
CA LEU A 262 1.22 12.53 29.25
C LEU A 262 1.36 13.69 30.25
N ASN A 263 0.83 14.86 29.91
CA ASN A 263 0.81 16.02 30.82
C ASN A 263 -0.01 15.75 32.07
N ALA A 264 -1.10 14.98 31.97
CA ALA A 264 -1.90 14.56 33.12
C ALA A 264 -1.18 13.53 34.01
N LEU A 265 -0.29 12.70 33.46
CA LEU A 265 0.48 11.71 34.22
C LEU A 265 1.70 12.30 34.95
N LEU A 266 2.32 13.36 34.40
CA LEU A 266 3.45 14.06 35.04
C LEU A 266 3.21 14.42 36.52
N PRO A 267 2.09 15.07 36.91
CA PRO A 267 1.83 15.39 38.31
C PRO A 267 1.62 14.13 39.17
N VAL A 268 1.00 13.08 38.63
CA VAL A 268 0.81 11.80 39.35
C VAL A 268 2.15 11.15 39.67
N ILE A 269 3.08 11.14 38.71
CA ILE A 269 4.43 10.61 38.91
C ILE A 269 5.22 11.46 39.90
N ASN A 270 5.13 12.78 39.82
CA ASN A 270 5.79 13.68 40.76
C ASN A 270 5.27 13.49 42.19
N ASN A 271 3.96 13.35 42.37
CA ASN A 271 3.36 13.08 43.67
C ASN A 271 3.75 11.70 44.21
N ALA A 272 3.74 10.66 43.35
CA ALA A 272 4.20 9.33 43.72
C ALA A 272 5.68 9.32 44.16
N LYS A 273 6.53 10.07 43.46
CA LYS A 273 7.94 10.24 43.82
C LYS A 273 8.11 10.92 45.18
N LEU A 274 7.33 11.97 45.46
CA LEU A 274 7.34 12.65 46.76
C LEU A 274 6.88 11.72 47.89
N ILE A 275 5.81 10.95 47.67
CA ILE A 275 5.31 9.97 48.66
C ILE A 275 6.34 8.86 48.92
N ALA A 276 6.99 8.35 47.87
CA ALA A 276 8.05 7.35 48.02
C ALA A 276 9.27 7.91 48.78
N GLN A 277 9.65 9.17 48.54
CA GLN A 277 10.72 9.83 49.31
C GLN A 277 10.35 10.06 50.77
N LEU A 278 9.09 10.43 51.04
CA LEU A 278 8.57 10.60 52.40
C LEU A 278 8.53 9.26 53.16
N SER A 279 8.15 8.16 52.52
CA SER A 279 8.12 6.83 53.15
C SER A 279 9.51 6.25 53.41
N LEU A 280 10.50 6.56 52.57
CA LEU A 280 11.92 6.27 52.82
C LEU A 280 12.49 7.09 53.99
N SER A 281 11.98 8.31 54.21
CA SER A 281 12.37 9.16 55.34
C SER A 281 11.71 8.79 56.67
N SER A 282 10.61 8.03 56.63
CA SER A 282 9.82 7.66 57.81
C SER A 282 10.06 6.24 58.33
N ALA A 283 11.16 5.59 57.92
CA ALA A 283 11.59 4.34 58.54
C ALA A 283 11.67 4.53 60.08
N PRO A 284 11.00 3.70 60.89
CA PRO A 284 10.89 3.96 62.32
C PRO A 284 12.27 3.87 62.96
N ALA A 285 12.67 4.91 63.67
CA ALA A 285 13.82 4.86 64.56
C ALA A 285 13.56 3.74 65.57
N VAL A 286 14.33 2.65 65.46
CA VAL A 286 14.37 1.59 66.47
C VAL A 286 14.89 2.25 67.76
N VAL A 287 13.98 2.54 68.69
CA VAL A 287 14.33 2.97 70.03
C VAL A 287 14.82 1.73 70.78
N GLU A 288 16.14 1.49 70.77
CA GLU A 288 16.76 0.52 71.68
C GLU A 288 16.59 1.02 73.12
N ILE A 289 15.63 0.44 73.84
CA ILE A 289 15.51 0.62 75.28
C ILE A 289 16.59 -0.25 75.94
N THR A 290 17.81 0.27 76.07
CA THR A 290 18.84 -0.36 76.90
C THR A 290 18.43 -0.26 78.37
N LYS A 291 18.00 -1.38 78.96
CA LYS A 291 17.85 -1.52 80.42
C LYS A 291 19.23 -1.36 81.08
N LYS A 292 19.44 -0.27 81.81
CA LYS A 292 20.57 -0.15 82.74
C LYS A 292 20.36 -1.11 83.92
N LYS A 293 21.44 -1.84 84.23
CA LYS A 293 21.62 -2.82 85.32
C LYS A 293 21.04 -2.36 86.65
#